data_AF-A0A2R4MAV0-F1
#
_entry.id   AF-A0A2R4MAV0-F1
#
_cell.length_a   1.000
_cell.length_b   1.000
_cell.length_c   1.000
_cell.angle_alpha   90.00
_cell.angle_beta   90.00
_cell.angle_gamma   90.00
#
_symmetry.space_group_name_H-M   'P 1'
#
loop_
_entity.id
_entity.type
_entity.pdbx_description
1 polymer ?
#
loop_
_entity_poly.entity_id
_entity_poly.type
_entity_poly.pdbx_seq_one_letter_code
_entity_poly.pdbx_strand_id
1 'polypeptide(L)'
;MSRWVTAPGRADDLNFKTLQEGEVSTAKKDNAIERIAKYVPAEILAGFTALYSALIAMALSDNEKLIGAAILIAVFFATTIAYIIKYTPDNASRKAHLAVTPLAFLAWSYAISSAVLGDYYLPLFAFAAQVVVIALSIIVKPGE
;
A
#
# COMPACT_ATOMS: atom_id res chain seq x y z
N MET A 1 -28.81 41.01 49.45
CA MET A 1 -27.61 41.68 48.91
C MET A 1 -26.55 40.62 48.69
N SER A 2 -26.47 40.05 47.48
CA SER A 2 -25.49 39.01 47.14
C SER A 2 -24.52 39.58 46.11
N ARG A 3 -23.24 39.57 46.48
CA ARG A 3 -22.11 40.15 45.75
C ARG A 3 -21.61 39.08 44.78
N TRP A 4 -21.78 39.31 43.48
CA TRP A 4 -21.19 38.46 42.45
C TRP A 4 -19.67 38.68 42.43
N VAL A 5 -18.92 37.60 42.64
CA VAL A 5 -17.48 37.55 42.42
C VAL A 5 -17.26 37.23 40.94
N THR A 6 -16.87 38.22 40.15
CA THR A 6 -16.38 38.01 38.78
C THR A 6 -14.96 37.48 38.85
N ALA A 7 -14.74 36.28 38.32
CA ALA A 7 -13.40 35.71 38.14
C ALA A 7 -12.57 36.61 37.19
N PRO A 8 -11.31 36.92 37.53
CA PRO A 8 -10.44 37.71 36.68
C PRO A 8 -9.77 36.83 35.61
N GLY A 9 -9.61 37.39 34.42
CA GLY A 9 -8.59 36.94 33.46
C GLY A 9 -8.99 35.73 32.64
N ARG A 10 -9.74 35.98 31.57
CA ARG A 10 -10.02 35.01 30.52
C ARG A 10 -8.72 34.71 29.76
N ALA A 11 -8.26 33.47 29.84
CA ALA A 11 -7.06 32.94 29.19
C ALA A 11 -7.26 32.75 27.67
N ASP A 12 -7.83 33.74 26.98
CA ASP A 12 -8.19 33.66 25.56
C ASP A 12 -7.03 34.06 24.63
N ASP A 13 -5.88 34.44 25.20
CA ASP A 13 -4.79 35.06 24.45
C ASP A 13 -3.55 34.14 24.34
N LEU A 14 -3.67 32.88 24.80
CA LEU A 14 -2.63 31.87 24.61
C LEU A 14 -2.67 31.32 23.18
N ASN A 15 -2.21 32.15 22.26
CA ASN A 15 -1.22 31.77 21.25
C ASN A 15 -1.47 30.46 20.47
N PHE A 16 -2.68 30.31 19.91
CA PHE A 16 -2.95 29.23 18.94
C PHE A 16 -2.06 29.33 17.68
N LYS A 17 -1.49 30.52 17.42
CA LYS A 17 -0.57 30.75 16.30
C LYS A 17 0.83 30.15 16.53
N THR A 18 1.30 30.03 17.77
CA THR A 18 2.64 29.51 18.08
C THR A 18 2.70 27.99 18.11
N LEU A 19 1.55 27.29 18.18
CA LEU A 19 1.49 25.84 18.03
C LEU A 19 1.43 25.40 16.55
N GLN A 20 1.16 26.32 15.61
CA GLN A 20 1.20 26.02 14.17
C GLN A 20 2.57 26.28 13.53
N GLU A 21 3.40 27.14 14.11
CA GLU A 21 4.75 27.44 13.57
C GLU A 21 5.85 26.52 14.14
N GLY A 22 5.55 25.71 15.15
CA GLY A 22 6.48 24.74 15.75
C GLY A 22 6.55 23.38 15.06
N GLU A 23 5.56 23.01 14.25
CA GLU A 23 5.68 21.88 13.31
C GLU A 23 6.40 22.35 12.04
N VAL A 24 7.62 22.85 12.23
CA VAL A 24 8.63 22.78 11.19
C VAL A 24 8.79 21.31 10.87
N SER A 25 8.13 20.92 9.79
CA SER A 25 8.38 19.78 8.92
C SER A 25 9.81 19.25 9.07
N THR A 26 10.04 18.45 10.11
CA THR A 26 11.00 17.36 9.98
C THR A 26 10.29 16.41 9.05
N ALA A 27 10.48 16.61 7.74
CA ALA A 27 10.19 15.63 6.72
C ALA A 27 10.85 14.33 7.19
N LYS A 28 10.09 13.54 7.95
CA LYS A 28 10.57 12.34 8.59
C LYS A 28 10.97 11.48 7.43
N LYS A 29 12.28 11.27 7.29
CA LYS A 29 12.88 10.58 6.16
C LYS A 29 12.22 9.21 6.11
N ASP A 30 11.21 9.03 5.27
CA ASP A 30 10.39 7.81 5.25
C ASP A 30 11.34 6.63 5.18
N ASN A 31 11.27 5.74 6.18
CA ASN A 31 12.10 4.54 6.20
C ASN A 31 11.71 3.68 4.99
N ALA A 32 12.66 2.93 4.43
CA ALA A 32 12.41 2.13 3.22
C ALA A 32 11.16 1.22 3.35
N ILE A 33 10.92 0.69 4.55
CA ILE A 33 9.74 -0.12 4.88
C ILE A 33 8.43 0.68 4.75
N GLU A 34 8.39 1.92 5.25
CA GLU A 34 7.22 2.80 5.15
C GLU A 34 6.92 3.15 3.69
N ARG A 35 7.96 3.25 2.84
CA ARG A 35 7.80 3.46 1.39
C ARG A 35 7.20 2.24 0.70
N ILE A 36 7.69 1.03 1.03
CA ILE A 36 7.13 -0.23 0.51
C ILE A 36 5.64 -0.32 0.80
N ALA A 37 5.24 -0.05 2.05
CA ALA A 37 3.84 -0.07 2.46
C ALA A 37 2.97 0.96 1.72
N LYS A 38 3.54 2.10 1.30
CA LYS A 38 2.84 3.11 0.49
C LYS A 38 2.69 2.71 -0.99
N TYR A 39 3.52 1.81 -1.50
CA TYR A 39 3.50 1.48 -2.92
C TYR A 39 2.29 0.63 -3.32
N VAL A 40 1.88 -0.36 -2.51
CA VAL A 40 0.74 -1.23 -2.85
C VAL A 40 -0.50 -0.76 -2.09
N PRO A 41 -1.58 -0.32 -2.78
CA PRO A 41 -2.81 0.07 -2.11
C PRO A 41 -3.36 -1.09 -1.27
N ALA A 42 -3.52 -0.87 0.03
CA ALA A 42 -3.94 -1.90 0.98
C ALA A 42 -5.34 -2.45 0.62
N GLU A 43 -6.19 -1.64 0.03
CA GLU A 43 -7.54 -1.99 -0.42
C GLU A 43 -7.51 -3.01 -1.57
N ILE A 44 -6.57 -2.86 -2.50
CA ILE A 44 -6.39 -3.79 -3.63
C ILE A 44 -5.92 -5.15 -3.10
N LEU A 45 -4.93 -5.15 -2.20
CA LEU A 45 -4.42 -6.39 -1.61
C LEU A 45 -5.46 -7.08 -0.72
N ALA A 46 -6.23 -6.32 0.07
CA ALA A 46 -7.33 -6.83 0.87
C ALA A 46 -8.44 -7.43 0.00
N GLY A 47 -8.83 -6.74 -1.09
CA GLY A 47 -9.81 -7.26 -2.05
C GLY A 47 -9.32 -8.55 -2.73
N PHE A 48 -8.06 -8.59 -3.14
CA PHE A 48 -7.45 -9.77 -3.75
C PHE A 48 -7.46 -10.96 -2.78
N THR A 49 -6.97 -10.76 -1.56
CA THR A 49 -6.88 -11.83 -0.55
C THR A 49 -8.26 -12.35 -0.12
N ALA A 50 -9.27 -11.47 -0.01
CA ALA A 50 -10.64 -11.87 0.28
C ALA A 50 -11.22 -12.78 -0.81
N LEU A 51 -11.10 -12.37 -2.09
CA LEU A 51 -11.60 -13.16 -3.22
C LEU A 51 -10.79 -14.44 -3.43
N TYR A 52 -9.48 -14.40 -3.22
CA TYR A 52 -8.62 -15.57 -3.26
C TYR A 52 -8.99 -16.58 -2.16
N SER A 53 -9.28 -16.11 -0.95
CA SER A 53 -9.76 -16.97 0.14
C SER A 53 -11.10 -17.62 -0.19
N ALA A 54 -12.01 -16.87 -0.81
CA ALA A 54 -13.28 -17.41 -1.30
C ALA A 54 -13.04 -18.49 -2.38
N LEU A 55 -12.14 -18.24 -3.33
CA LEU A 55 -11.76 -19.21 -4.36
C LEU A 55 -11.23 -20.53 -3.77
N ILE A 56 -10.37 -20.45 -2.74
CA ILE A 56 -9.85 -21.65 -2.05
C ILE A 56 -10.98 -22.42 -1.34
N ALA A 57 -11.91 -21.70 -0.70
CA ALA A 57 -13.01 -22.29 0.06
C ALA A 57 -14.05 -23.00 -0.82
N MET A 58 -14.13 -22.67 -2.11
CA MET A 58 -15.03 -23.33 -3.05
C MET A 58 -14.54 -24.75 -3.38
N ALA A 59 -15.49 -25.68 -3.53
CA ALA A 59 -15.26 -27.07 -3.92
C ALA A 59 -14.98 -27.21 -5.44
N LEU A 60 -14.01 -26.46 -5.94
CA LEU A 60 -13.54 -26.49 -7.33
C LEU A 60 -12.39 -27.48 -7.49
N SER A 61 -12.20 -27.98 -8.71
CA SER A 61 -11.02 -28.76 -9.07
C SER A 61 -9.75 -27.91 -9.03
N ASP A 62 -8.58 -28.55 -8.92
CA ASP A 62 -7.29 -27.85 -8.84
C ASP A 62 -7.01 -26.98 -10.07
N ASN A 63 -7.39 -27.46 -11.26
CA ASN A 63 -7.23 -26.69 -12.50
C ASN A 63 -8.12 -25.44 -12.54
N GLU A 64 -9.37 -25.54 -12.04
CA GLU A 64 -10.27 -24.39 -11.94
C GLU A 64 -9.76 -23.37 -10.93
N LYS A 65 -9.20 -23.82 -9.79
CA LYS A 65 -8.56 -22.93 -8.81
C LYS A 65 -7.34 -22.24 -9.42
N LEU A 66 -6.51 -22.95 -10.17
CA LEU A 66 -5.33 -22.38 -10.84
C LEU A 66 -5.73 -21.30 -11.85
N ILE A 67 -6.71 -21.59 -12.70
CA ILE A 67 -7.26 -20.62 -13.66
C ILE A 67 -7.90 -19.43 -12.92
N GLY A 68 -8.68 -19.69 -11.87
CA GLY A 68 -9.31 -18.66 -11.05
C GLY A 68 -8.29 -17.74 -10.39
N ALA A 69 -7.20 -18.30 -9.84
CA ALA A 69 -6.12 -17.53 -9.25
C ALA A 69 -5.41 -16.68 -10.31
N ALA A 70 -5.12 -17.24 -11.48
CA ALA A 70 -4.53 -16.49 -12.59
C ALA A 70 -5.43 -15.32 -13.05
N ILE A 71 -6.74 -15.54 -13.15
CA ILE A 71 -7.72 -14.50 -13.47
C ILE A 71 -7.74 -13.42 -12.39
N LEU A 72 -7.79 -13.80 -11.11
CA LEU A 72 -7.75 -12.83 -10.00
C LEU A 72 -6.48 -11.99 -10.02
N ILE A 73 -5.31 -12.61 -10.22
CA ILE A 73 -4.04 -11.90 -10.36
C ILE A 73 -4.11 -10.92 -11.53
N ALA A 74 -4.57 -11.36 -12.71
CA ALA A 74 -4.65 -10.51 -13.90
C ALA A 74 -5.60 -9.31 -13.70
N VAL A 75 -6.78 -9.53 -13.12
CA VAL A 75 -7.76 -8.48 -12.83
C VAL A 75 -7.19 -7.47 -11.85
N PHE A 76 -6.68 -7.91 -10.70
CA PHE A 76 -6.15 -6.99 -9.69
C PHE A 76 -4.86 -6.30 -10.13
N PHE A 77 -4.05 -6.94 -10.98
CA PHE A 77 -2.91 -6.30 -11.62
C PHE A 77 -3.36 -5.15 -12.53
N ALA A 78 -4.36 -5.37 -13.39
CA ALA A 78 -4.94 -4.32 -14.21
C ALA A 78 -5.58 -3.21 -13.37
N THR A 79 -6.30 -3.56 -12.30
CA THR A 79 -6.85 -2.60 -11.33
C THR A 79 -5.75 -1.78 -10.65
N THR A 80 -4.62 -2.40 -10.31
CA THR A 80 -3.47 -1.72 -9.71
C THR A 80 -2.91 -0.66 -10.66
N ILE A 81 -2.70 -1.01 -11.93
CA ILE A 81 -2.24 -0.05 -12.94
C ILE A 81 -3.25 1.09 -13.10
N ALA A 82 -4.54 0.78 -13.24
CA ALA A 82 -5.60 1.77 -13.38
C ALA A 82 -5.69 2.71 -12.16
N TYR A 83 -5.52 2.17 -10.95
CA TYR A 83 -5.51 2.92 -9.71
C TYR A 83 -4.36 3.94 -9.69
N ILE A 84 -3.14 3.50 -9.99
CA ILE A 84 -1.97 4.41 -10.04
C ILE A 84 -2.20 5.50 -11.10
N ILE A 85 -2.68 5.13 -12.28
CA ILE A 85 -2.98 6.05 -13.37
C ILE A 85 -3.96 7.15 -12.93
N LYS A 86 -4.97 6.79 -12.12
CA LYS A 86 -6.05 7.68 -11.70
C LYS A 86 -5.69 8.55 -10.50
N TYR A 87 -4.98 8.00 -9.52
CA TYR A 87 -4.76 8.66 -8.22
C TYR A 87 -3.36 9.25 -8.05
N THR A 88 -2.41 8.95 -8.95
CA THR A 88 -1.05 9.51 -8.87
C THR A 88 -0.93 10.69 -9.85
N PRO A 89 -0.55 11.90 -9.38
CA PRO A 89 -0.36 13.07 -10.24
C PRO A 89 0.71 12.82 -11.30
N ASP A 90 0.59 13.44 -12.47
CA ASP A 90 1.41 13.14 -13.66
C ASP A 90 2.83 13.74 -13.63
N ASN A 91 3.60 13.39 -12.60
CA ASN A 91 4.97 13.84 -12.39
C ASN A 91 5.98 12.67 -12.53
N ALA A 92 7.27 12.95 -12.31
CA ALA A 92 8.31 11.92 -12.35
C ALA A 92 8.04 10.76 -11.38
N SER A 93 7.35 11.02 -10.27
CA SER A 93 6.94 10.01 -9.29
C SER A 93 5.95 9.01 -9.90
N ARG A 94 5.03 9.42 -10.77
CA ARG A 94 4.07 8.50 -11.43
C ARG A 94 4.74 7.40 -12.23
N LYS A 95 5.82 7.71 -12.97
CA LYS A 95 6.56 6.70 -13.75
C LYS A 95 7.20 5.66 -12.84
N ALA A 96 7.76 6.11 -11.73
CA ALA A 96 8.31 5.25 -10.69
C ALA A 96 7.22 4.34 -10.08
N HIS A 97 6.09 4.92 -9.68
CA HIS A 97 4.95 4.17 -9.12
C HIS A 97 4.38 3.16 -10.13
N LEU A 98 4.25 3.52 -11.40
CA LEU A 98 3.75 2.62 -12.46
C LEU A 98 4.66 1.42 -12.72
N ALA A 99 5.96 1.50 -12.42
CA ALA A 99 6.86 0.37 -12.54
C ALA A 99 6.87 -0.47 -11.25
N VAL A 100 7.08 0.18 -10.09
CA VAL A 100 7.33 -0.51 -8.83
C VAL A 100 6.08 -1.14 -8.25
N THR A 101 4.95 -0.43 -8.24
CA THR A 101 3.73 -0.91 -7.59
C THR A 101 3.15 -2.16 -8.26
N PRO A 102 3.01 -2.25 -9.60
CA PRO A 102 2.48 -3.47 -10.21
C PRO A 102 3.43 -4.67 -10.04
N LEU A 103 4.75 -4.45 -10.06
CA LEU A 103 5.72 -5.50 -9.77
C LEU A 103 5.64 -5.98 -8.32
N ALA A 104 5.48 -5.06 -7.37
CA ALA A 104 5.27 -5.39 -5.97
C ALA A 104 3.99 -6.23 -5.77
N PHE A 105 2.90 -5.84 -6.43
CA PHE A 105 1.66 -6.62 -6.42
C PHE A 105 1.86 -8.04 -6.98
N LEU A 106 2.56 -8.19 -8.11
CA LEU A 106 2.84 -9.51 -8.68
C LEU A 106 3.69 -10.40 -7.75
N ALA A 107 4.74 -9.84 -7.15
CA ALA A 107 5.58 -10.57 -6.21
C ALA A 107 4.80 -11.08 -4.99
N TRP A 108 3.85 -10.28 -4.48
CA TRP A 108 3.00 -10.65 -3.35
C TRP A 108 1.92 -11.65 -3.74
N SER A 109 1.17 -11.35 -4.79
CA SER A 109 0.08 -12.22 -5.26
C SER A 109 0.56 -13.60 -5.68
N TYR A 110 1.75 -13.71 -6.27
CA TYR A 110 2.38 -15.00 -6.57
C TYR A 110 2.69 -15.80 -5.30
N ALA A 111 3.28 -15.17 -4.28
CA ALA A 111 3.59 -15.81 -3.01
C ALA A 111 2.33 -16.26 -2.25
N ILE A 112 1.31 -15.39 -2.20
CA ILE A 112 0.00 -15.70 -1.61
C ILE A 112 -0.67 -16.87 -2.33
N SER A 113 -0.54 -16.93 -3.66
CA SER A 113 -1.18 -17.96 -4.48
C SER A 113 -0.50 -19.33 -4.42
N SER A 114 0.57 -19.49 -3.64
CA SER A 114 1.39 -20.71 -3.55
C SER A 114 0.59 -21.98 -3.27
N ALA A 115 -0.44 -21.89 -2.41
CA ALA A 115 -1.30 -23.02 -2.07
C ALA A 115 -2.07 -23.60 -3.26
N VAL A 116 -2.41 -22.76 -4.25
CA VAL A 116 -3.13 -23.16 -5.46
C VAL A 116 -2.17 -23.51 -6.60
N LEU A 117 -0.98 -22.92 -6.62
CA LEU A 117 0.05 -23.18 -7.63
C LEU A 117 0.66 -24.58 -7.50
N GLY A 118 0.70 -25.16 -6.30
CA GLY A 118 1.22 -26.52 -6.08
C GLY A 118 2.64 -26.68 -6.66
N ASP A 119 2.81 -27.65 -7.56
CA ASP A 119 4.10 -27.95 -8.21
C ASP A 119 4.61 -26.82 -9.14
N TYR A 120 3.73 -25.91 -9.58
CA TYR A 120 4.13 -24.74 -10.37
C TYR A 120 4.68 -23.61 -9.51
N TYR A 121 4.60 -23.71 -8.19
CA TYR A 121 5.19 -22.74 -7.29
C TYR A 121 6.70 -22.93 -7.22
N LEU A 122 7.45 -21.87 -7.54
CA LEU A 122 8.89 -21.83 -7.45
C LEU A 122 9.29 -20.92 -6.28
N PRO A 123 9.62 -21.48 -5.09
CA PRO A 123 9.95 -20.69 -3.91
C PRO A 123 11.09 -19.71 -4.14
N LEU A 124 12.09 -20.12 -4.92
CA LEU A 124 13.24 -19.28 -5.26
C LEU A 124 12.84 -18.07 -6.10
N PHE A 125 11.87 -18.23 -7.02
CA PHE A 125 11.33 -17.13 -7.81
C PHE A 125 10.56 -16.14 -6.92
N ALA A 126 9.72 -16.64 -6.01
CA ALA A 126 9.02 -15.79 -5.05
C ALA A 126 10.00 -15.00 -4.19
N PHE A 127 11.04 -15.64 -3.65
CA PHE A 127 12.10 -14.98 -2.89
C PHE A 127 12.82 -13.91 -3.72
N ALA A 128 13.26 -14.26 -4.93
CA ALA A 128 13.94 -13.31 -5.82
C ALA A 128 13.06 -12.11 -6.16
N ALA A 129 11.77 -12.33 -6.42
CA ALA A 129 10.82 -11.25 -6.69
C ALA A 129 10.67 -10.31 -5.48
N GLN A 130 10.61 -10.83 -4.26
CA GLN A 130 10.57 -10.01 -3.04
C GLN A 130 11.87 -9.18 -2.86
N VAL A 131 13.03 -9.78 -3.09
CA VAL A 131 14.32 -9.07 -3.06
C VAL A 131 14.36 -7.95 -4.11
N VAL A 132 13.89 -8.21 -5.32
CA VAL A 132 13.82 -7.20 -6.39
C VAL A 132 12.91 -6.04 -5.99
N VAL A 133 11.74 -6.31 -5.42
CA VAL A 133 10.81 -5.26 -4.95
C VAL A 133 11.45 -4.41 -3.85
N ILE A 134 12.14 -5.04 -2.89
CA ILE A 134 12.87 -4.32 -1.84
C ILE A 134 13.97 -3.46 -2.46
N ALA A 135 14.77 -4.00 -3.37
CA ALA A 135 15.83 -3.25 -4.06
C ALA A 135 15.28 -2.05 -4.84
N LEU A 136 14.19 -2.25 -5.59
CA LEU A 136 13.50 -1.18 -6.31
C LEU A 136 13.00 -0.09 -5.36
N SER A 137 12.46 -0.45 -4.19
CA SER A 137 12.00 0.53 -3.19
C SER A 137 13.12 1.40 -2.62
N ILE A 138 14.37 0.90 -2.61
CA ILE A 138 15.54 1.63 -2.14
C ILE A 138 16.08 2.56 -3.23
N ILE A 139 16.14 2.06 -4.47
CA ILE A 139 16.70 2.78 -5.62
C ILE A 139 15.74 3.87 -6.09
N VAL A 140 14.45 3.55 -6.19
CA VAL A 140 13.42 4.44 -6.70
C VAL A 140 12.95 5.34 -5.56
N LYS A 141 13.64 6.46 -5.38
CA LYS A 141 13.15 7.52 -4.49
C LYS A 141 11.96 8.20 -5.16
N PRO A 142 10.78 8.28 -4.52
CA PRO A 142 9.73 9.17 -4.99
C PRO A 142 10.31 10.59 -4.94
N GLY A 143 10.44 11.22 -6.10
CA GLY A 143 10.71 12.65 -6.17
C GLY A 143 9.48 13.38 -5.66
N GLU A 144 9.66 14.25 -4.67
CA GLU A 144 8.63 15.19 -4.21
C GLU A 144 8.19 16.11 -5.36
#